data_AF-M4EFQ9-F1
#
_entry.id   AF-M4EFQ9-F1
#
_cell.length_a   1.000
_cell.length_b   1.000
_cell.length_c   1.000
_cell.angle_alpha   90.00
_cell.angle_beta   90.00
_cell.angle_gamma   90.00
#
_symmetry.space_group_name_H-M   'P 1'
#
loop_
_entity.id
_entity.type
_entity.pdbx_description
1 polymer ?
#
loop_
_entity_poly.entity_id
_entity_poly.type
_entity_poly.pdbx_seq_one_letter_code
_entity_poly.pdbx_strand_id
1 'polypeptide(L)'
;MANRDSERGEGKQNNNNIYDESSSDTHWTSWLVPLIVVANLAVFIAVMFVNDCPKKIIGPNKACVARFLGRFSFQPLRENPLFGPSSSTLERMGALEWGKVVHEHQGWRLVTCMWLHAGILHLLTNMLSLIFIGIRLEQQFGFIRVGLIYLISGLGGSILSSLFLQESISVGASGALFGLLGAMLSELLTNWTIYANKAAALFTLLFIIAINLGLGLLPRVDNFAHIGGFITGFCLGFILLVRPQHGWESSRTNTSLTKRKYSIYQYVLFIVAVLILVVCLTVGSVMLFKGENGNKHCKWCHRLSCFPTSKWTC
;
A
#
# COMPACT_ATOMS: atom_id res chain seq x y z
N MET A 1 -3.09 -24.24 70.00
CA MET A 1 -2.84 -24.75 68.63
C MET A 1 -3.38 -23.68 67.68
N ALA A 2 -2.57 -22.69 67.28
CA ALA A 2 -1.84 -22.62 65.98
C ALA A 2 -2.83 -22.63 64.80
N ASN A 3 -2.96 -21.65 63.88
CA ASN A 3 -2.11 -20.58 63.28
C ASN A 3 -2.93 -19.27 63.15
N ARG A 4 -2.43 -18.03 63.34
CA ARG A 4 -1.46 -17.20 62.57
C ARG A 4 -1.83 -16.84 61.12
N ASP A 5 -2.25 -15.57 60.99
CA ASP A 5 -1.68 -14.47 60.17
C ASP A 5 -2.07 -14.22 58.70
N SER A 6 -2.32 -12.92 58.48
CA SER A 6 -2.09 -12.06 57.28
C SER A 6 -2.90 -12.31 56.02
N GLU A 7 -3.19 -11.33 55.15
CA GLU A 7 -3.29 -9.86 55.14
C GLU A 7 -3.64 -9.53 53.66
N ARG A 8 -4.36 -8.42 53.43
CA ARG A 8 -4.22 -7.47 52.29
C ARG A 8 -4.05 -7.95 50.84
N GLY A 9 -4.80 -7.30 49.95
CA GLY A 9 -4.28 -6.96 48.61
C GLY A 9 -5.35 -6.55 47.61
N GLU A 10 -5.58 -5.24 47.46
CA GLU A 10 -6.25 -4.65 46.32
C GLU A 10 -5.60 -5.08 45.00
N GLY A 11 -6.42 -5.29 43.96
CA GLY A 11 -5.94 -5.51 42.59
C GLY A 11 -6.99 -5.06 41.59
N LYS A 12 -6.99 -3.76 41.27
CA LYS A 12 -7.67 -3.18 40.10
C LYS A 12 -7.35 -4.00 38.85
N GLN A 13 -8.34 -4.70 38.30
CA GLN A 13 -8.24 -5.29 36.97
C GLN A 13 -8.41 -4.19 35.91
N ASN A 14 -7.28 -3.64 35.46
CA ASN A 14 -7.18 -2.89 34.22
C ASN A 14 -7.30 -3.86 33.05
N ASN A 15 -8.51 -4.06 32.51
CA ASN A 15 -8.72 -4.76 31.25
C ASN A 15 -8.82 -3.75 30.11
N ASN A 16 -7.66 -3.45 29.48
CA ASN A 16 -7.58 -2.75 28.21
C ASN A 16 -7.84 -3.71 27.03
N ASN A 17 -9.05 -4.27 26.94
CA ASN A 17 -9.49 -5.01 25.75
C ASN A 17 -10.37 -4.09 24.90
N ILE A 18 -9.77 -3.51 23.85
CA ILE A 18 -10.34 -2.48 22.98
C ILE A 18 -11.29 -3.05 21.89
N TYR A 19 -11.68 -4.31 21.97
CA TYR A 19 -12.56 -4.93 20.98
C TYR A 19 -13.58 -5.81 21.67
N ASP A 20 -14.78 -5.27 21.86
CA ASP A 20 -15.93 -6.04 22.28
C ASP A 20 -16.35 -6.91 21.08
N GLU A 21 -16.10 -8.21 21.21
CA GLU A 21 -16.25 -9.23 20.19
C GLU A 21 -17.70 -9.72 20.18
N SER A 22 -18.58 -9.01 19.46
CA SER A 22 -19.97 -9.44 19.29
C SER A 22 -20.51 -9.21 17.88
N SER A 23 -20.07 -10.03 16.93
CA SER A 23 -20.90 -10.48 15.81
C SER A 23 -20.23 -11.70 15.15
N SER A 24 -21.01 -12.70 14.81
CA SER A 24 -20.58 -13.92 14.11
C SER A 24 -20.21 -13.61 12.64
N ASP A 25 -19.18 -12.80 12.42
CA ASP A 25 -18.66 -12.53 11.08
C ASP A 25 -17.94 -13.79 10.58
N THR A 26 -18.40 -14.34 9.46
CA THR A 26 -17.67 -15.43 8.77
C THR A 26 -16.31 -14.90 8.33
N HIS A 27 -15.24 -15.33 9.00
CA HIS A 27 -13.88 -14.99 8.63
C HIS A 27 -13.46 -15.76 7.37
N TRP A 28 -13.05 -15.05 6.33
CA TRP A 28 -12.48 -15.68 5.14
C TRP A 28 -11.10 -16.24 5.44
N THR A 29 -10.76 -17.38 4.85
CA THR A 29 -9.40 -17.91 4.89
C THR A 29 -8.49 -17.05 4.00
N SER A 30 -7.45 -16.46 4.57
CA SER A 30 -6.47 -15.67 3.80
C SER A 30 -5.52 -16.56 3.03
N TRP A 31 -5.50 -16.42 1.71
CA TRP A 31 -4.56 -17.12 0.83
C TRP A 31 -3.98 -16.20 -0.24
N LEU A 32 -4.72 -15.17 -0.66
CA LEU A 32 -4.26 -14.23 -1.68
C LEU A 32 -3.10 -13.38 -1.18
N VAL A 33 -3.19 -12.87 0.05
CA VAL A 33 -2.11 -12.03 0.60
C VAL A 33 -0.81 -12.80 0.76
N PRO A 34 -0.79 -14.01 1.38
CA PRO A 34 0.39 -14.87 1.36
C PRO A 34 0.91 -15.16 -0.05
N LEU A 35 0.02 -15.40 -1.01
CA LEU A 35 0.41 -15.64 -2.41
C LEU A 35 1.11 -14.43 -3.03
N ILE A 36 0.59 -13.21 -2.80
CA ILE A 36 1.23 -11.96 -3.26
C ILE A 36 2.62 -11.82 -2.64
N VAL A 37 2.79 -12.16 -1.36
CA VAL A 37 4.11 -12.13 -0.70
C VAL A 37 5.09 -13.09 -1.37
N VAL A 38 4.67 -14.33 -1.60
CA VAL A 38 5.50 -15.34 -2.28
C VAL A 38 5.85 -14.91 -3.70
N ALA A 39 4.89 -14.34 -4.46
CA ALA A 39 5.13 -13.82 -5.80
C ALA A 39 6.18 -12.70 -5.81
N ASN A 40 6.09 -11.74 -4.87
CA ASN A 40 7.06 -10.65 -4.75
C ASN A 40 8.46 -11.17 -4.37
N LEU A 41 8.55 -12.17 -3.49
CA LEU A 41 9.82 -12.82 -3.15
C LEU A 41 10.42 -13.52 -4.39
N ALA A 42 9.61 -14.26 -5.13
CA ALA A 42 10.05 -14.95 -6.35
C ALA A 42 10.54 -13.96 -7.43
N VAL A 43 9.80 -12.87 -7.66
CA VAL A 43 10.20 -11.80 -8.58
C VAL A 43 11.50 -11.15 -8.13
N PHE A 44 11.67 -10.87 -6.83
CA PHE A 44 12.92 -10.31 -6.32
C PHE A 44 14.12 -11.24 -6.53
N ILE A 45 13.95 -12.55 -6.30
CA ILE A 45 14.98 -13.55 -6.58
C ILE A 45 15.33 -13.55 -8.08
N ALA A 46 14.33 -13.52 -8.96
CA ALA A 46 14.55 -13.45 -10.41
C ALA A 46 15.29 -12.17 -10.83
N VAL A 47 14.94 -11.02 -10.25
CA VAL A 47 15.64 -9.74 -10.48
C VAL A 47 17.10 -9.85 -10.05
N MET A 48 17.38 -10.40 -8.87
CA MET A 48 18.76 -10.59 -8.40
C MET A 48 19.55 -11.57 -9.26
N PHE A 49 18.89 -12.60 -9.80
CA PHE A 49 19.49 -13.51 -10.78
C PHE A 49 19.87 -12.81 -12.10
N VAL A 50 19.03 -11.89 -12.59
CA VAL A 50 19.33 -11.09 -13.79
C VAL A 50 20.37 -10.00 -13.51
N ASN A 51 20.44 -9.50 -12.26
CA ASN A 51 21.38 -8.48 -11.84
C ASN A 51 22.84 -8.94 -12.00
N ASP A 52 23.19 -10.13 -11.49
CA ASP A 52 24.52 -10.77 -11.61
C ASP A 52 25.68 -9.76 -11.45
N CYS A 53 25.73 -9.10 -10.28
CA CYS A 53 26.70 -8.03 -9.99
C CYS A 53 28.16 -8.44 -10.26
N PRO A 54 28.65 -9.63 -9.81
CA PRO A 54 30.04 -10.00 -9.96
C PRO A 54 30.52 -10.12 -11.41
N LYS A 55 29.63 -10.42 -12.36
CA LYS A 55 29.99 -10.49 -13.78
C LYS A 55 29.98 -9.14 -14.49
N LYS A 56 29.19 -8.17 -14.00
CA LYS A 56 28.99 -6.87 -14.66
C LYS A 56 29.95 -5.79 -14.15
N ILE A 57 30.52 -5.94 -12.95
CA ILE A 57 31.45 -4.96 -12.39
C ILE A 57 32.89 -5.50 -12.45
N ILE A 58 33.67 -4.95 -13.38
CA ILE A 58 35.11 -5.19 -13.50
C ILE A 58 35.83 -3.91 -13.08
N GLY A 59 36.40 -3.88 -11.87
CA GLY A 59 37.24 -2.76 -11.44
C GLY A 59 37.60 -2.79 -9.94
N PRO A 60 38.80 -2.33 -9.54
CA PRO A 60 39.32 -2.45 -8.18
C PRO A 60 38.54 -1.67 -7.10
N ASN A 61 37.76 -0.65 -7.49
CA ASN A 61 37.06 0.26 -6.57
C ASN A 61 35.53 0.04 -6.48
N LYS A 62 34.98 -1.01 -7.10
CA LYS A 62 33.54 -1.30 -7.09
C LYS A 62 33.29 -2.74 -6.67
N ALA A 63 33.43 -3.02 -5.38
CA ALA A 63 33.09 -4.34 -4.85
C ALA A 63 31.59 -4.47 -4.63
N CYS A 64 30.97 -5.51 -5.21
CA CYS A 64 29.61 -5.92 -4.86
C CYS A 64 29.52 -6.24 -3.35
N VAL A 65 28.36 -5.99 -2.75
CA VAL A 65 28.10 -6.32 -1.34
C VAL A 65 27.67 -7.78 -1.25
N ALA A 66 28.06 -8.46 -0.17
CA ALA A 66 27.75 -9.87 0.07
C ALA A 66 28.21 -10.80 -1.08
N ARG A 67 29.51 -10.75 -1.41
CA ARG A 67 30.13 -11.57 -2.49
C ARG A 67 29.96 -13.08 -2.29
N PHE A 68 29.79 -13.53 -1.06
CA PHE A 68 29.54 -14.95 -0.74
C PHE A 68 28.22 -15.49 -1.34
N LEU A 69 27.28 -14.61 -1.73
CA LEU A 69 26.05 -14.97 -2.42
C LEU A 69 26.23 -15.23 -3.94
N GLY A 70 27.45 -15.06 -4.46
CA GLY A 70 27.76 -15.27 -5.87
C GLY A 70 26.89 -14.41 -6.78
N ARG A 71 26.14 -15.03 -7.69
CA ARG A 71 25.27 -14.34 -8.65
C ARG A 71 24.23 -13.42 -7.99
N PHE A 72 23.84 -13.68 -6.75
CA PHE A 72 22.85 -12.91 -6.00
C PHE A 72 23.46 -11.78 -5.16
N SER A 73 24.74 -11.44 -5.35
CA SER A 73 25.35 -10.29 -4.68
C SER A 73 24.68 -8.96 -5.04
N PHE A 74 24.64 -8.06 -4.06
CA PHE A 74 24.03 -6.73 -4.21
C PHE A 74 24.99 -5.74 -4.83
N GLN A 75 24.43 -4.69 -5.43
CA GLN A 75 25.21 -3.56 -5.90
C GLN A 75 25.91 -2.83 -4.74
N PRO A 76 27.01 -2.09 -5.02
CA PRO A 76 27.66 -1.27 -4.01
C PRO A 76 26.68 -0.32 -3.30
N LEU A 77 26.81 -0.14 -1.99
CA LEU A 77 25.89 0.71 -1.21
C LEU A 77 25.83 2.18 -1.67
N ARG A 78 26.89 2.65 -2.34
CA ARG A 78 26.90 3.97 -2.99
C ARG A 78 25.91 4.07 -4.15
N GLU A 79 25.70 2.97 -4.87
CA GLU A 79 24.73 2.89 -5.95
C GLU A 79 23.33 2.59 -5.38
N ASN A 80 23.22 1.56 -4.54
CA ASN A 80 21.95 1.14 -3.96
C ASN A 80 22.09 0.85 -2.44
N PRO A 81 21.63 1.77 -1.57
CA PRO A 81 21.73 1.60 -0.12
C PRO A 81 20.73 0.57 0.44
N LEU A 82 19.78 0.09 -0.37
CA LEU A 82 18.70 -0.81 0.08
C LEU A 82 19.07 -2.30 -0.03
N PHE A 83 20.34 -2.62 -0.30
CA PHE A 83 20.83 -3.99 -0.55
C PHE A 83 20.06 -4.64 -1.71
N GLY A 84 20.27 -4.13 -2.93
CA GLY A 84 19.49 -4.53 -4.09
C GLY A 84 20.25 -4.51 -5.42
N PRO A 85 19.51 -4.67 -6.54
CA PRO A 85 20.06 -4.68 -7.89
C PRO A 85 20.40 -3.26 -8.39
N SER A 86 20.94 -3.15 -9.61
CA SER A 86 21.13 -1.86 -10.28
C SER A 86 19.81 -1.31 -10.81
N SER A 87 19.71 0.01 -10.95
CA SER A 87 18.55 0.66 -11.57
C SER A 87 18.32 0.16 -13.00
N SER A 88 19.40 -0.06 -13.77
CA SER A 88 19.32 -0.61 -15.13
C SER A 88 18.72 -2.03 -15.18
N THR A 89 18.97 -2.86 -14.15
CA THR A 89 18.37 -4.19 -14.08
C THR A 89 16.87 -4.08 -13.79
N LEU A 90 16.46 -3.19 -12.87
CA LEU A 90 15.05 -2.94 -12.58
C LEU A 90 14.31 -2.41 -13.81
N GLU A 91 14.89 -1.44 -14.51
CA GLU A 91 14.35 -0.86 -15.74
C GLU A 91 14.17 -1.93 -16.83
N ARG A 92 15.16 -2.82 -17.01
CA ARG A 92 15.04 -3.95 -17.93
C ARG A 92 13.92 -4.92 -17.54
N MET A 93 13.71 -5.12 -16.24
CA MET A 93 12.74 -6.08 -15.69
C MET A 93 11.31 -5.54 -15.61
N GLY A 94 11.07 -4.26 -15.95
CA GLY A 94 9.72 -3.68 -15.95
C GLY A 94 9.48 -2.60 -14.91
N ALA A 95 10.53 -1.94 -14.40
CA ALA A 95 10.35 -0.77 -13.56
C ALA A 95 9.60 0.32 -14.31
N LEU A 96 8.89 1.14 -13.54
CA LEU A 96 8.14 2.26 -14.06
C LEU A 96 9.11 3.36 -14.44
N GLU A 97 9.12 3.72 -15.71
CA GLU A 97 9.95 4.78 -16.27
C GLU A 97 9.11 5.50 -17.32
N TRP A 98 8.98 6.82 -17.16
CA TRP A 98 8.05 7.63 -17.95
C TRP A 98 8.34 7.56 -19.45
N GLY A 99 9.62 7.65 -19.83
CA GLY A 99 10.04 7.61 -21.24
C GLY A 99 9.56 6.34 -21.95
N LYS A 100 9.75 5.18 -21.33
CA LYS A 100 9.27 3.89 -21.88
C LYS A 100 7.76 3.75 -21.92
N VAL A 101 7.05 4.28 -20.93
CA VAL A 101 5.58 4.22 -20.91
C VAL A 101 4.99 5.09 -22.01
N VAL A 102 5.49 6.32 -22.17
CA VAL A 102 4.92 7.33 -23.07
C VAL A 102 5.46 7.21 -24.49
N HIS A 103 6.78 7.14 -24.67
CA HIS A 103 7.42 7.15 -25.99
C HIS A 103 7.55 5.76 -26.61
N GLU A 104 7.73 4.71 -25.80
CA GLU A 104 7.81 3.33 -26.29
C GLU A 104 6.50 2.54 -26.11
N HIS A 105 5.44 3.20 -25.62
CA HIS A 105 4.11 2.61 -25.39
C HIS A 105 4.10 1.36 -24.50
N GLN A 106 5.04 1.26 -23.55
CA GLN A 106 5.17 0.11 -22.64
C GLN A 106 4.24 0.24 -21.42
N GLY A 107 2.93 0.38 -21.65
CA GLY A 107 1.92 0.57 -20.61
C GLY A 107 1.83 -0.56 -19.59
N TRP A 108 2.28 -1.77 -19.94
CA TRP A 108 2.39 -2.91 -19.02
C TRP A 108 3.28 -2.62 -17.81
N ARG A 109 4.21 -1.65 -17.91
CA ARG A 109 5.08 -1.21 -16.81
C ARG A 109 4.32 -0.65 -15.62
N LEU A 110 3.14 -0.07 -15.85
CA LEU A 110 2.25 0.43 -14.80
C LEU A 110 1.80 -0.68 -13.83
N VAL A 111 1.79 -1.93 -14.29
CA VAL A 111 1.41 -3.10 -13.50
C VAL A 111 2.64 -3.86 -13.02
N THR A 112 3.66 -4.07 -13.88
CA THR A 112 4.84 -4.85 -13.50
C THR A 112 5.68 -4.19 -12.41
N CYS A 113 5.72 -2.86 -12.36
CA CYS A 113 6.48 -2.13 -11.35
C CYS A 113 6.04 -2.44 -9.92
N MET A 114 4.76 -2.83 -9.72
CA MET A 114 4.21 -3.19 -8.42
C MET A 114 4.87 -4.42 -7.80
N TRP A 115 5.46 -5.29 -8.64
CA TRP A 115 6.07 -6.54 -8.22
C TRP A 115 7.59 -6.44 -8.03
N LEU A 116 8.20 -5.36 -8.54
CA LEU A 116 9.63 -5.11 -8.45
C LEU A 116 9.96 -4.38 -7.15
N HIS A 117 11.13 -4.67 -6.58
CA HIS A 117 11.57 -4.05 -5.34
C HIS A 117 13.01 -3.57 -5.47
N ALA A 118 13.28 -2.38 -4.94
CA ALA A 118 14.58 -1.72 -5.03
C ALA A 118 15.68 -2.43 -4.21
N GLY A 119 15.33 -3.30 -3.27
CA GLY A 119 16.29 -4.02 -2.43
C GLY A 119 15.62 -4.80 -1.31
N ILE A 120 16.40 -5.54 -0.52
CA ILE A 120 15.88 -6.39 0.57
C ILE A 120 15.13 -5.58 1.62
N LEU A 121 15.68 -4.44 2.04
CA LEU A 121 15.02 -3.62 3.06
C LEU A 121 13.65 -3.14 2.56
N HIS A 122 13.58 -2.72 1.30
CA HIS A 122 12.34 -2.28 0.68
C HIS A 122 11.32 -3.42 0.52
N LEU A 123 11.77 -4.62 0.12
CA LEU A 123 10.92 -5.80 0.05
C LEU A 123 10.38 -6.16 1.44
N LEU A 124 11.24 -6.23 2.45
CA LEU A 124 10.88 -6.61 3.81
C LEU A 124 9.80 -5.69 4.39
N THR A 125 9.98 -4.37 4.28
CA THR A 125 9.00 -3.42 4.82
C THR A 125 7.66 -3.49 4.10
N ASN A 126 7.65 -3.71 2.77
CA ASN A 126 6.41 -3.90 2.01
C ASN A 126 5.71 -5.20 2.41
N MET A 127 6.43 -6.31 2.48
CA MET A 127 5.83 -7.62 2.77
C MET A 127 5.30 -7.69 4.21
N LEU A 128 6.03 -7.13 5.18
CA LEU A 128 5.53 -7.03 6.56
C LEU A 128 4.25 -6.19 6.61
N SER A 129 4.25 -5.01 5.99
CA SER A 129 3.06 -4.15 5.91
C SER A 129 1.88 -4.86 5.25
N LEU A 130 2.14 -5.58 4.15
CA LEU A 130 1.14 -6.36 3.43
C LEU A 130 0.55 -7.49 4.30
N ILE A 131 1.38 -8.19 5.06
CA ILE A 131 0.93 -9.26 5.95
C ILE A 131 0.05 -8.68 7.06
N PHE A 132 0.49 -7.62 7.74
CA PHE A 132 -0.27 -7.03 8.86
C PHE A 132 -1.62 -6.44 8.42
N ILE A 133 -1.63 -5.68 7.31
CA ILE A 133 -2.82 -4.97 6.84
C ILE A 133 -3.68 -5.87 5.93
N GLY A 134 -3.03 -6.51 4.97
CA GLY A 134 -3.69 -7.29 3.92
C GLY A 134 -4.39 -8.53 4.47
N ILE A 135 -3.75 -9.32 5.35
CA ILE A 135 -4.38 -10.52 5.91
C ILE A 135 -5.65 -10.12 6.67
N ARG A 136 -5.57 -9.07 7.50
CA ARG A 136 -6.72 -8.58 8.27
C ARG A 136 -7.88 -8.20 7.35
N LEU A 137 -7.61 -7.42 6.31
CA LEU A 137 -8.61 -7.02 5.31
C LEU A 137 -9.18 -8.23 4.56
N GLU A 138 -8.32 -9.19 4.18
CA GLU A 138 -8.74 -10.37 3.43
C GLU A 138 -9.68 -11.25 4.28
N GLN A 139 -9.38 -11.44 5.56
CA GLN A 139 -10.25 -12.19 6.49
C GLN A 139 -11.61 -11.52 6.67
N GLN A 140 -11.67 -10.18 6.65
CA GLN A 140 -12.93 -9.44 6.85
C GLN A 140 -13.77 -9.35 5.59
N PHE A 141 -13.16 -9.10 4.44
CA PHE A 141 -13.88 -8.70 3.22
C PHE A 141 -13.74 -9.69 2.07
N GLY A 142 -12.88 -10.69 2.22
CA GLY A 142 -12.62 -11.71 1.21
C GLY A 142 -11.58 -11.28 0.17
N PHE A 143 -10.94 -12.28 -0.42
CA PHE A 143 -9.82 -12.12 -1.33
C PHE A 143 -10.15 -11.31 -2.60
N ILE A 144 -11.36 -11.43 -3.16
CA ILE A 144 -11.73 -10.73 -4.39
C ILE A 144 -11.67 -9.21 -4.19
N ARG A 145 -12.28 -8.72 -3.10
CA ARG A 145 -12.35 -7.28 -2.82
C ARG A 145 -10.97 -6.72 -2.53
N VAL A 146 -10.19 -7.42 -1.69
CA VAL A 146 -8.83 -7.00 -1.35
C VAL A 146 -7.90 -7.04 -2.56
N GLY A 147 -8.01 -8.07 -3.42
CA GLY A 147 -7.26 -8.16 -4.66
C GLY A 147 -7.56 -7.03 -5.63
N LEU A 148 -8.84 -6.68 -5.81
CA LEU A 148 -9.25 -5.54 -6.64
C LEU A 148 -8.73 -4.22 -6.09
N ILE A 149 -8.84 -3.99 -4.77
CA ILE A 149 -8.30 -2.78 -4.13
C ILE A 149 -6.79 -2.71 -4.34
N TYR A 150 -6.07 -3.81 -4.11
CA TYR A 150 -4.62 -3.87 -4.28
C TYR A 150 -4.20 -3.53 -5.72
N LEU A 151 -4.77 -4.20 -6.72
CA LEU A 151 -4.38 -4.03 -8.12
C LEU A 151 -4.76 -2.65 -8.67
N ILE A 152 -5.99 -2.20 -8.44
CA ILE A 152 -6.47 -0.92 -9.00
C ILE A 152 -5.78 0.26 -8.29
N SER A 153 -5.57 0.18 -6.98
CA SER A 153 -4.82 1.22 -6.26
C SER A 153 -3.36 1.28 -6.67
N GLY A 154 -2.73 0.12 -6.89
CA GLY A 154 -1.38 0.08 -7.45
C GLY A 154 -1.31 0.76 -8.82
N LEU A 155 -2.27 0.49 -9.71
CA LEU A 155 -2.38 1.16 -11.00
C LEU A 155 -2.58 2.68 -10.88
N GLY A 156 -3.49 3.13 -9.99
CA GLY A 156 -3.72 4.55 -9.73
C GLY A 156 -2.47 5.26 -9.20
N GLY A 157 -1.71 4.56 -8.34
CA GLY A 157 -0.38 5.00 -7.88
C GLY A 157 0.62 5.12 -9.03
N SER A 158 0.74 4.09 -9.88
CA SER A 158 1.67 4.11 -11.03
C SER A 158 1.34 5.21 -12.04
N ILE A 159 0.05 5.48 -12.30
CA ILE A 159 -0.37 6.57 -13.19
C ILE A 159 0.04 7.92 -12.59
N LEU A 160 -0.27 8.16 -11.31
CA LEU A 160 0.07 9.43 -10.67
C LEU A 160 1.60 9.61 -10.57
N SER A 161 2.33 8.56 -10.20
CA SER A 161 3.79 8.54 -10.22
C SER A 161 4.34 8.95 -11.58
N SER A 162 3.90 8.31 -12.67
CA SER A 162 4.39 8.59 -14.01
C SER A 162 4.13 10.04 -14.44
N LEU A 163 3.01 10.64 -14.02
CA LEU A 163 2.70 12.03 -14.37
C LEU A 163 3.65 13.05 -13.72
N PHE A 164 4.21 12.74 -12.55
CA PHE A 164 5.02 13.67 -11.76
C PHE A 164 6.49 13.29 -11.62
N LEU A 165 6.87 12.03 -11.84
CA LEU A 165 8.24 11.53 -11.83
C LEU A 165 8.65 11.10 -13.25
N GLN A 166 9.34 11.99 -13.95
CA GLN A 166 9.76 11.74 -15.34
C GLN A 166 11.22 11.29 -15.48
N GLU A 167 12.08 11.63 -14.52
CA GLU A 167 13.53 11.41 -14.61
C GLU A 167 14.04 10.24 -13.74
N SER A 168 13.16 9.65 -12.93
CA SER A 168 13.48 8.56 -12.02
C SER A 168 12.68 7.31 -12.32
N ILE A 169 13.22 6.16 -11.91
CA ILE A 169 12.48 4.90 -11.95
C ILE A 169 11.69 4.72 -10.66
N SER A 170 10.49 4.14 -10.76
CA SER A 170 9.67 3.75 -9.61
C SER A 170 9.38 2.26 -9.62
N VAL A 171 9.45 1.65 -8.43
CA VAL A 171 9.19 0.23 -8.19
C VAL A 171 8.57 0.05 -6.82
N GLY A 172 7.77 -1.01 -6.65
CA GLY A 172 7.31 -1.47 -5.34
C GLY A 172 5.80 -1.56 -5.25
N ALA A 173 5.36 -2.47 -4.37
CA ALA A 173 3.96 -2.68 -4.02
C ALA A 173 3.36 -1.52 -3.18
N SER A 174 4.17 -0.54 -2.78
CA SER A 174 3.79 0.45 -1.77
C SER A 174 2.59 1.31 -2.15
N GLY A 175 2.40 1.66 -3.42
CA GLY A 175 1.18 2.33 -3.89
C GLY A 175 -0.09 1.50 -3.61
N ALA A 176 -0.04 0.18 -3.86
CA ALA A 176 -1.14 -0.72 -3.53
C ALA A 176 -1.38 -0.85 -2.03
N LEU A 177 -0.31 -0.85 -1.21
CA LEU A 177 -0.41 -0.85 0.26
C LEU A 177 -1.08 0.41 0.81
N PHE A 178 -0.70 1.58 0.28
CA PHE A 178 -1.38 2.82 0.60
C PHE A 178 -2.85 2.81 0.16
N GLY A 179 -3.17 2.12 -0.94
CA GLY A 179 -4.54 1.82 -1.32
C GLY A 179 -5.32 1.02 -0.28
N LEU A 180 -4.72 -0.03 0.28
CA LEU A 180 -5.33 -0.80 1.37
C LEU A 180 -5.57 0.08 2.61
N LEU A 181 -4.63 0.96 2.96
CA LEU A 181 -4.81 1.94 4.05
C LEU A 181 -5.93 2.95 3.76
N GLY A 182 -6.03 3.45 2.52
CA GLY A 182 -7.13 4.32 2.09
C GLY A 182 -8.49 3.63 2.16
N ALA A 183 -8.54 2.35 1.77
CA ALA A 183 -9.75 1.55 1.87
C ALA A 183 -10.16 1.31 3.33
N MET A 184 -9.21 1.05 4.22
CA MET A 184 -9.46 0.97 5.67
C MET A 184 -10.02 2.27 6.23
N LEU A 185 -9.49 3.43 5.81
CA LEU A 185 -10.01 4.72 6.27
C LEU A 185 -11.46 4.92 5.83
N SER A 186 -11.79 4.57 4.59
CA SER A 186 -13.16 4.70 4.06
C SER A 186 -14.14 3.76 4.76
N GLU A 187 -13.69 2.55 5.09
CA GLU A 187 -14.44 1.57 5.87
C GLU A 187 -14.75 2.13 7.27
N LEU A 188 -13.73 2.67 7.96
CA LEU A 188 -13.88 3.26 9.28
C LEU A 188 -14.85 4.44 9.27
N LEU A 189 -14.79 5.30 8.24
CA LEU A 189 -15.71 6.43 8.07
C LEU A 189 -17.15 5.97 7.77
N THR A 190 -17.32 4.94 6.94
CA THR A 190 -18.65 4.43 6.56
C THR A 190 -19.34 3.71 7.72
N ASN A 191 -18.55 3.01 8.53
CA ASN A 191 -18.98 2.15 9.63
C ASN A 191 -18.67 2.76 11.01
N TRP A 192 -18.64 4.10 11.08
CA TRP A 192 -18.27 4.85 12.28
C TRP A 192 -19.03 4.42 13.54
N THR A 193 -20.27 3.95 13.42
CA THR A 193 -21.08 3.56 14.57
C THR A 193 -20.65 2.27 15.26
N ILE A 194 -19.92 1.38 14.57
CA ILE A 194 -19.61 0.02 15.03
C ILE A 194 -18.41 -0.03 15.99
N TYR A 195 -17.42 0.84 15.81
CA TYR A 195 -16.18 0.79 16.58
C TYR A 195 -16.35 1.38 17.99
N ALA A 196 -15.89 0.71 19.04
CA ALA A 196 -15.97 1.23 20.41
C ALA A 196 -15.02 2.45 20.61
N ASN A 197 -13.78 2.35 20.14
CA ASN A 197 -12.74 3.39 20.25
C ASN A 197 -12.41 4.05 18.90
N LYS A 198 -13.42 4.68 18.30
CA LYS A 198 -13.41 5.28 16.95
C LYS A 198 -12.29 6.30 16.75
N ALA A 199 -12.17 7.23 17.71
CA ALA A 199 -11.22 8.32 17.64
C ALA A 199 -9.78 7.81 17.73
N ALA A 200 -9.52 6.82 18.59
CA ALA A 200 -8.20 6.19 18.70
C ALA A 200 -7.85 5.44 17.41
N ALA A 201 -8.76 4.62 16.87
CA ALA A 201 -8.54 3.90 15.63
C ALA A 201 -8.27 4.85 14.44
N LEU A 202 -9.04 5.94 14.33
CA LEU A 202 -8.84 6.96 13.31
C LEU A 202 -7.48 7.64 13.48
N PHE A 203 -7.14 8.07 14.70
CA PHE A 203 -5.89 8.76 14.98
C PHE A 203 -4.68 7.86 14.70
N THR A 204 -4.72 6.59 15.13
CA THR A 204 -3.67 5.61 14.82
C THR A 204 -3.51 5.41 13.32
N LEU A 205 -4.60 5.25 12.58
CA LEU A 205 -4.54 5.07 11.13
C LEU A 205 -3.96 6.30 10.43
N LEU A 206 -4.43 7.50 10.79
CA LEU A 206 -3.90 8.76 10.24
C LEU A 206 -2.43 8.97 10.60
N PHE A 207 -2.02 8.61 11.81
CA PHE A 207 -0.62 8.67 12.24
C PHE A 207 0.27 7.73 11.42
N ILE A 208 -0.18 6.49 11.18
CA ILE A 208 0.53 5.54 10.32
C ILE A 208 0.67 6.10 8.89
N ILE A 209 -0.42 6.62 8.32
CA ILE A 209 -0.41 7.23 6.97
C ILE A 209 0.57 8.40 6.92
N ALA A 210 0.51 9.31 7.91
CA ALA A 210 1.36 10.49 7.97
C ALA A 210 2.85 10.12 8.11
N ILE A 211 3.20 9.14 8.95
CA ILE A 211 4.58 8.67 9.07
C ILE A 211 5.07 8.08 7.76
N ASN A 212 4.28 7.23 7.09
CA ASN A 212 4.72 6.60 5.85
C ASN A 212 4.90 7.65 4.72
N LEU A 213 4.02 8.64 4.61
CA LEU A 213 4.21 9.77 3.67
C LEU A 213 5.41 10.64 4.05
N GLY A 214 5.64 10.88 5.34
CA GLY A 214 6.79 11.61 5.84
C GLY A 214 8.12 10.90 5.54
N LEU A 215 8.16 9.57 5.70
CA LEU A 215 9.29 8.73 5.28
C LEU A 215 9.46 8.75 3.76
N GLY A 216 8.39 8.94 2.99
CA GLY A 216 8.48 9.05 1.55
C GLY A 216 9.04 10.38 1.03
N LEU A 217 9.31 11.35 1.92
CA LEU A 217 10.11 12.54 1.58
C LEU A 217 11.61 12.21 1.45
N LEU A 218 12.03 11.00 1.84
CA LEU A 218 13.39 10.54 1.67
C LEU A 218 13.71 10.32 0.18
N PRO A 219 14.96 10.59 -0.25
CA PRO A 219 15.37 10.35 -1.62
C PRO A 219 15.08 8.91 -2.05
N ARG A 220 14.61 8.72 -3.28
CA ARG A 220 14.28 7.43 -3.91
C ARG A 220 12.97 6.78 -3.43
N VAL A 221 12.17 7.46 -2.61
CA VAL A 221 10.80 7.01 -2.29
C VAL A 221 9.79 7.78 -3.13
N ASP A 222 8.80 7.07 -3.64
CA ASP A 222 7.79 7.61 -4.54
C ASP A 222 6.50 7.96 -3.80
N ASN A 223 6.45 9.19 -3.28
CA ASN A 223 5.25 9.72 -2.63
C ASN A 223 4.06 9.93 -3.57
N PHE A 224 4.27 10.12 -4.87
CA PHE A 224 3.16 10.24 -5.82
C PHE A 224 2.45 8.90 -6.01
N ALA A 225 3.21 7.79 -6.05
CA ALA A 225 2.63 6.45 -6.03
C ALA A 225 1.82 6.21 -4.76
N HIS A 226 2.31 6.65 -3.59
CA HIS A 226 1.60 6.51 -2.32
C HIS A 226 0.30 7.32 -2.29
N ILE A 227 0.34 8.59 -2.70
CA ILE A 227 -0.83 9.47 -2.74
C ILE A 227 -1.86 8.95 -3.74
N GLY A 228 -1.43 8.59 -4.96
CA GLY A 228 -2.31 8.09 -6.01
C GLY A 228 -2.96 6.76 -5.62
N GLY A 229 -2.19 5.86 -5.01
CA GLY A 229 -2.70 4.61 -4.46
C GLY A 229 -3.69 4.83 -3.32
N PHE A 230 -3.37 5.72 -2.38
CA PHE A 230 -4.25 6.05 -1.26
C PHE A 230 -5.60 6.61 -1.72
N ILE A 231 -5.61 7.60 -2.61
CA ILE A 231 -6.86 8.20 -3.14
C ILE A 231 -7.70 7.16 -3.86
N THR A 232 -7.05 6.31 -4.68
CA THR A 232 -7.72 5.24 -5.42
C THR A 232 -8.34 4.22 -4.47
N GLY A 233 -7.58 3.76 -3.48
CA GLY A 233 -8.04 2.81 -2.47
C GLY A 233 -9.12 3.38 -1.56
N PHE A 234 -9.05 4.66 -1.23
CA PHE A 234 -10.09 5.38 -0.50
C PHE A 234 -11.42 5.37 -1.28
N CYS A 235 -11.41 5.72 -2.57
CA CYS A 235 -12.61 5.61 -3.40
C CYS A 235 -13.12 4.16 -3.48
N LEU A 236 -12.23 3.19 -3.68
CA LEU A 236 -12.59 1.77 -3.73
C LEU A 236 -13.13 1.24 -2.41
N GLY A 237 -12.72 1.80 -1.27
CA GLY A 237 -13.27 1.46 0.04
C GLY A 237 -14.77 1.75 0.13
N PHE A 238 -15.20 2.92 -0.35
CA PHE A 238 -16.64 3.27 -0.45
C PHE A 238 -17.41 2.43 -1.48
N ILE A 239 -16.72 1.77 -2.41
CA ILE A 239 -17.34 0.94 -3.45
C ILE A 239 -17.46 -0.52 -3.00
N LEU A 240 -16.38 -1.06 -2.41
CA LEU A 240 -16.22 -2.50 -2.19
C LEU A 240 -16.36 -2.91 -0.71
N LEU A 241 -16.08 -2.01 0.24
CA LEU A 241 -16.05 -2.35 1.68
C LEU A 241 -17.33 -1.91 2.44
N VAL A 242 -18.40 -1.55 1.72
CA VAL A 242 -19.67 -1.14 2.36
C VAL A 242 -20.34 -2.32 3.04
N ARG A 243 -20.53 -2.21 4.36
CA ARG A 243 -21.30 -3.17 5.16
C ARG A 243 -22.79 -2.81 5.17
N PRO A 244 -23.71 -3.79 5.08
CA PRO A 244 -25.14 -3.55 5.25
C PRO A 244 -25.46 -3.09 6.69
N GLN A 245 -26.59 -2.39 6.87
CA GLN A 245 -26.98 -1.94 8.21
C GLN A 245 -27.33 -3.13 9.13
N HIS A 246 -26.89 -3.08 10.39
CA HIS A 246 -27.18 -4.11 11.43
C HIS A 246 -28.67 -4.50 11.52
N GLY A 247 -29.58 -3.53 11.30
CA GLY A 247 -31.03 -3.78 11.32
C GLY A 247 -31.58 -4.59 10.14
N TRP A 248 -30.83 -4.76 9.05
CA TRP A 248 -31.19 -5.61 7.92
C TRP A 248 -30.89 -7.09 8.20
N GLU A 249 -29.76 -7.38 8.86
CA GLU A 249 -29.37 -8.75 9.18
C GLU A 249 -30.30 -9.39 10.22
N SER A 250 -30.72 -8.62 11.24
CA SER A 250 -31.73 -9.04 12.22
C SER A 250 -33.15 -9.15 11.63
N SER A 251 -33.45 -8.43 10.54
CA SER A 251 -34.74 -8.53 9.84
C SER A 251 -34.79 -9.70 8.85
N ARG A 252 -33.65 -10.31 8.50
CA ARG A 252 -33.62 -11.49 7.63
C ARG A 252 -34.17 -12.74 8.31
N THR A 253 -34.19 -12.75 9.65
CA THR A 253 -34.79 -13.80 10.49
C THR A 253 -36.23 -13.51 10.91
N ASN A 254 -36.71 -12.26 10.80
CA ASN A 254 -38.07 -11.86 11.16
C ASN A 254 -38.83 -11.28 9.96
N THR A 255 -39.92 -11.93 9.55
CA THR A 255 -40.78 -11.65 8.39
C THR A 255 -41.58 -10.33 8.42
N SER A 256 -41.10 -9.29 9.10
CA SER A 256 -41.83 -8.02 9.23
C SER A 256 -40.91 -6.80 9.06
N LEU A 257 -41.26 -5.99 8.06
CA LEU A 257 -40.68 -4.70 7.65
C LEU A 257 -39.32 -4.76 6.93
N THR A 258 -39.37 -4.68 5.59
CA THR A 258 -38.23 -4.47 4.70
C THR A 258 -37.51 -3.15 5.02
N LYS A 259 -36.60 -3.15 6.02
CA LYS A 259 -35.66 -2.05 6.23
C LYS A 259 -34.70 -1.98 5.03
N ARG A 260 -34.25 -0.79 4.63
CA ARG A 260 -33.35 -0.67 3.47
C ARG A 260 -31.97 -1.23 3.82
N LYS A 261 -31.39 -2.06 2.94
CA LYS A 261 -30.07 -2.72 3.15
C LYS A 261 -28.92 -1.72 3.43
N TYR A 262 -28.96 -0.55 2.80
CA TYR A 262 -27.97 0.52 2.94
C TYR A 262 -28.65 1.88 3.21
N SER A 263 -27.94 2.79 3.88
CA SER A 263 -28.37 4.17 4.11
C SER A 263 -28.27 5.02 2.85
N ILE A 264 -28.98 6.17 2.80
CA ILE A 264 -28.91 7.12 1.67
C ILE A 264 -27.49 7.65 1.52
N TYR A 265 -26.83 7.99 2.65
CA TYR A 265 -25.45 8.49 2.60
C TYR A 265 -24.48 7.47 2.00
N GLN A 266 -24.68 6.16 2.23
CA GLN A 266 -23.83 5.11 1.67
C GLN A 266 -23.98 5.04 0.14
N TYR A 267 -25.20 5.18 -0.39
CA TYR A 267 -25.43 5.25 -1.84
C TYR A 267 -24.84 6.52 -2.46
N VAL A 268 -24.96 7.67 -1.78
CA VAL A 268 -24.36 8.93 -2.26
C VAL A 268 -22.83 8.80 -2.31
N LEU A 269 -22.20 8.32 -1.24
CA LEU A 269 -20.76 8.08 -1.19
C LEU A 269 -20.30 7.09 -2.26
N PHE A 270 -21.07 6.01 -2.49
CA PHE A 270 -20.79 5.05 -3.55
C PHE A 270 -20.78 5.73 -4.93
N ILE A 271 -21.82 6.47 -5.29
CA ILE A 271 -21.95 7.12 -6.60
C ILE A 271 -20.81 8.14 -6.79
N VAL A 272 -20.57 8.98 -5.78
CA VAL A 272 -19.49 9.98 -5.83
C VAL A 272 -18.13 9.31 -5.98
N ALA A 273 -17.86 8.25 -5.21
CA ALA A 273 -16.59 7.51 -5.30
C ALA A 273 -16.38 6.86 -6.68
N VAL A 274 -17.44 6.29 -7.29
CA VAL A 274 -17.37 5.74 -8.65
C VAL A 274 -17.05 6.83 -9.66
N LEU A 275 -17.74 7.97 -9.60
CA LEU A 275 -17.52 9.09 -10.51
C LEU A 275 -16.10 9.64 -10.40
N ILE A 276 -15.62 9.89 -9.17
CA ILE A 276 -14.25 10.36 -8.92
C ILE A 276 -13.23 9.34 -9.45
N LEU A 277 -13.39 8.06 -9.13
CA LEU A 277 -12.47 7.02 -9.54
C LEU A 277 -12.36 6.92 -11.07
N VAL A 278 -13.51 6.89 -11.76
CA VAL A 278 -13.55 6.81 -13.23
C VAL A 278 -12.92 8.06 -13.86
N VAL A 279 -13.28 9.26 -13.39
CA VAL A 279 -12.72 10.50 -13.92
C VAL A 279 -11.21 10.59 -13.68
N CYS A 280 -10.73 10.32 -12.46
CA CYS A 280 -9.31 10.40 -12.13
C CYS A 280 -8.48 9.39 -12.92
N LEU A 281 -8.91 8.13 -13.01
CA LEU A 281 -8.17 7.11 -13.77
C LEU A 281 -8.18 7.38 -15.27
N THR A 282 -9.32 7.82 -15.84
CA THR A 282 -9.41 8.12 -17.28
C THR A 282 -8.61 9.37 -17.64
N VAL A 283 -8.80 10.48 -16.94
CA VAL A 283 -8.06 11.72 -17.17
C VAL A 283 -6.57 11.50 -16.95
N GLY A 284 -6.18 10.85 -15.84
CA GLY A 284 -4.79 10.54 -15.54
C GLY A 284 -4.12 9.69 -16.61
N SER A 285 -4.81 8.64 -17.10
CA SER A 285 -4.29 7.79 -18.19
C SER A 285 -4.16 8.58 -19.50
N VAL A 286 -5.17 9.39 -19.86
CA VAL A 286 -5.13 10.21 -21.08
C VAL A 286 -4.00 11.23 -21.02
N MET A 287 -3.81 11.90 -19.89
CA MET A 287 -2.70 12.84 -19.69
C MET A 287 -1.35 12.13 -19.80
N LEU A 288 -1.23 10.95 -19.19
CA LEU A 288 0.00 10.17 -19.22
C LEU A 288 0.38 9.77 -20.65
N PHE A 289 -0.54 9.15 -21.39
CA PHE A 289 -0.25 8.71 -22.76
C PHE A 289 -0.15 9.86 -23.78
N LYS A 290 -0.60 11.06 -23.42
CA LYS A 290 -0.30 12.29 -24.17
C LYS A 290 1.08 12.88 -23.87
N GLY A 291 1.79 12.36 -22.86
CA GLY A 291 3.09 12.86 -22.44
C GLY A 291 3.01 14.17 -21.66
N GLU A 292 1.89 14.44 -21.00
CA GLU A 292 1.77 15.62 -20.14
C GLU A 292 2.64 15.47 -18.89
N ASN A 293 3.26 16.58 -18.48
CA ASN A 293 4.04 16.64 -17.24
C ASN A 293 3.22 17.35 -16.16
N GLY A 294 2.80 16.61 -15.13
CA GLY A 294 2.00 17.13 -14.02
C GLY A 294 2.68 18.26 -13.26
N ASN A 295 4.01 18.32 -13.25
CA ASN A 295 4.76 19.41 -12.60
C ASN A 295 4.54 20.78 -13.27
N LYS A 296 4.15 20.81 -14.56
CA LYS A 296 3.81 22.08 -15.24
C LYS A 296 2.58 22.76 -14.62
N HIS A 297 1.68 21.98 -14.04
CA HIS A 297 0.46 22.47 -13.39
C HIS A 297 0.63 22.71 -11.89
N CYS A 298 1.77 22.31 -11.30
CA CYS A 298 2.00 22.40 -9.86
C CYS A 298 3.46 22.69 -9.53
N LYS A 299 3.76 23.97 -9.26
CA LYS A 299 5.11 24.44 -8.96
C LYS A 299 5.73 23.85 -7.69
N TRP A 300 4.93 23.36 -6.74
CA TRP A 300 5.43 22.81 -5.46
C TRP A 300 5.47 21.28 -5.42
N CYS A 301 4.87 20.60 -6.41
CA CYS A 301 4.73 19.15 -6.41
C CYS A 301 6.08 18.43 -6.45
N HIS A 302 7.11 19.00 -7.10
CA HIS A 302 8.47 18.43 -7.08
C HIS A 302 9.02 18.17 -5.66
N ARG A 303 8.54 18.90 -4.65
CA ARG A 303 8.97 18.75 -3.25
C ARG A 303 8.27 17.61 -2.49
N LEU A 304 7.25 17.00 -3.08
CA LEU A 304 6.51 15.91 -2.46
C LEU A 304 7.30 14.60 -2.46
N SER A 305 8.14 14.35 -3.47
CA SER A 305 8.98 13.14 -3.51
C SER A 305 10.39 13.33 -2.97
N CYS A 306 10.85 14.58 -2.87
CA CYS A 306 12.14 14.87 -2.27
C CYS A 306 12.14 16.30 -1.71
N PHE A 307 12.33 16.41 -0.40
CA PHE A 307 12.51 17.69 0.26
C PHE A 307 14.00 17.96 0.49
N PRO A 308 14.59 19.02 -0.08
CA PRO A 308 16.01 19.30 0.08
C PRO A 308 16.31 19.71 1.53
N THR A 309 17.35 19.14 2.12
CA THR A 309 17.80 19.48 3.49
C THR A 309 19.32 19.67 3.51
N SER A 310 19.87 20.17 4.62
CA SER A 310 21.33 20.28 4.79
C SER A 310 22.07 18.93 4.73
N LYS A 311 21.35 17.81 4.85
CA LYS A 311 21.93 16.45 4.85
C LYS A 311 21.80 15.72 3.51
N TRP A 312 20.93 16.17 2.59
CA TRP A 312 20.76 15.53 1.27
C TRP A 312 20.15 16.49 0.24
N THR A 313 20.54 16.28 -1.01
CA THR A 313 20.01 17.00 -2.18
C THR A 313 19.09 16.10 -3.00
N CYS A 314 18.05 16.74 -3.52
CA CYS A 314 17.31 16.31 -4.69
C CYS A 314 18.06 16.85 -5.91
#